data_AF-A0A3R8SIP7-F1
#
_entry.id   AF-A0A3R8SIP7-F1
#
_cell.length_a   1.000
_cell.length_b   1.000
_cell.length_c   1.000
_cell.angle_alpha   90.00
_cell.angle_beta   90.00
_cell.angle_gamma   90.00
#
_symmetry.space_group_name_H-M   'P 1'
#
loop_
_entity.id
_entity.type
_entity.pdbx_description
1 polymer ?
#
loop_
_entity_poly.entity_id
_entity_poly.type
_entity_poly.pdbx_seq_one_letter_code
_entity_poly.pdbx_strand_id
1 'polypeptide(L)'
;PHSRSAPDIAPWDDTALPLFPLQPPRSARELLTDHVTAMVCCAAIDTAGAAPGLDWLDGPSLLINGERAVDLAPRVLSLVEDGDPAPLRAWLVKSGIRPEKPVRLV
;
A
#
# COMPACT_ATOMS: atom_id res chain seq x y z
N PRO A 1 21.30 49.03 -27.73
CA PRO A 1 20.58 48.74 -26.46
C PRO A 1 19.54 47.64 -26.69
N HIS A 2 19.95 46.37 -26.52
CA HIS A 2 19.04 45.22 -26.59
C HIS A 2 18.78 44.70 -25.17
N SER A 3 17.60 45.04 -24.66
CA SER A 3 17.05 44.53 -23.41
C SER A 3 16.81 43.04 -23.56
N ARG A 4 17.47 42.22 -22.75
CA ARG A 4 17.24 40.78 -22.69
C ARG A 4 15.99 40.56 -21.82
N SER A 5 14.85 40.20 -22.40
CA SER A 5 13.68 39.76 -21.63
C SER A 5 14.05 38.51 -20.83
N ALA A 6 13.70 38.51 -19.54
CA ALA A 6 13.71 37.30 -18.74
C ALA A 6 12.69 36.30 -19.32
N PRO A 7 12.98 34.99 -19.32
CA PRO A 7 12.00 34.00 -19.73
C PRO A 7 10.79 34.07 -18.80
N ASP A 8 9.60 34.06 -19.40
CA ASP A 8 8.31 34.04 -18.71
C ASP A 8 8.14 32.63 -18.12
N ILE A 9 8.54 32.46 -16.85
CA ILE A 9 8.43 31.18 -16.14
C ILE A 9 6.96 31.02 -15.79
N ALA A 10 6.25 30.20 -16.56
CA ALA A 10 4.87 29.87 -16.24
C ALA A 10 4.82 29.13 -14.89
N PRO A 11 3.85 29.43 -14.01
CA PRO A 11 3.80 28.87 -12.65
C PRO A 11 3.52 27.35 -12.59
N TRP A 12 3.31 26.70 -13.74
CA TRP A 12 3.12 25.26 -13.93
C TRP A 12 4.25 24.63 -14.77
N ASP A 13 5.35 25.36 -14.97
CA ASP A 13 6.52 24.81 -15.67
C ASP A 13 7.30 23.92 -14.70
N ASP A 14 6.90 22.64 -14.62
CA ASP A 14 7.52 21.60 -13.79
C ASP A 14 9.01 21.37 -14.13
N THR A 15 9.48 21.89 -15.27
CA THR A 15 10.89 21.82 -15.67
C THR A 15 11.79 22.86 -14.99
N ALA A 16 11.20 23.88 -14.34
CA ALA A 16 11.92 24.96 -13.66
C ALA A 16 12.22 24.68 -12.17
N LEU A 17 11.66 23.61 -11.59
CA LEU A 17 11.87 23.25 -10.19
C LEU A 17 13.00 22.23 -10.07
N PRO A 18 13.97 22.42 -9.16
CA PRO A 18 14.96 21.38 -8.90
C PRO A 18 14.22 20.14 -8.41
N LEU A 19 14.30 19.05 -9.18
CA LEU A 19 13.73 17.74 -8.86
C LEU A 19 14.52 17.11 -7.70
N PHE A 20 14.40 17.69 -6.52
CA PHE A 20 14.67 16.98 -5.29
C PHE A 20 13.64 15.85 -5.17
N PRO A 21 14.00 14.69 -4.59
CA PRO A 21 12.99 13.73 -4.20
C PRO A 21 12.01 14.46 -3.27
N LEU A 22 10.78 14.67 -3.72
CA LEU A 22 9.72 15.29 -2.91
C LEU A 22 9.45 14.46 -1.64
N GLN A 23 9.84 13.18 -1.67
CA GLN A 23 9.89 12.29 -0.52
C GLN A 23 11.21 11.51 -0.50
N PRO A 24 11.75 11.20 0.70
CA PRO A 24 12.85 10.25 0.84
C PRO A 24 12.54 8.93 0.12
N PRO A 25 13.55 8.23 -0.41
CA PRO A 25 13.35 6.88 -0.94
C PRO A 25 12.73 5.97 0.12
N ARG A 26 11.72 5.19 -0.29
CA ARG A 26 11.13 4.17 0.58
C ARG A 26 12.19 3.17 1.01
N SER A 27 12.19 2.87 2.30
CA SER A 27 13.00 1.84 2.93
C SER A 27 12.57 0.45 2.48
N ALA A 28 13.48 -0.52 2.63
CA ALA A 28 13.18 -1.92 2.35
C ALA A 28 12.01 -2.46 3.19
N ARG A 29 11.84 -1.97 4.43
CA ARG A 29 10.73 -2.36 5.30
C ARG A 29 9.40 -1.82 4.81
N GLU A 30 9.33 -0.57 4.38
CA GLU A 30 8.12 0.00 3.78
C GLU A 30 7.69 -0.81 2.55
N LEU A 31 8.65 -1.14 1.67
CA LEU A 31 8.37 -1.99 0.50
C LEU A 31 7.91 -3.39 0.88
N LEU A 32 8.47 -3.98 1.95
CA LEU A 32 8.04 -5.28 2.44
C LEU A 32 6.62 -5.23 3.04
N THR A 33 6.30 -4.19 3.79
CA THR A 33 4.95 -3.95 4.33
C THR A 33 3.92 -3.82 3.21
N ASP A 34 4.22 -3.03 2.17
CA ASP A 34 3.34 -2.88 1.00
C ASP A 34 3.15 -4.22 0.29
N HIS A 35 4.24 -4.97 0.09
CA HIS A 35 4.20 -6.26 -0.58
C HIS A 35 3.38 -7.30 0.18
N VAL A 36 3.60 -7.45 1.50
CA VAL A 36 2.84 -8.38 2.35
C VAL A 36 1.36 -7.98 2.37
N THR A 37 1.07 -6.69 2.49
CA THR A 37 -0.32 -6.18 2.46
C THR A 37 -0.99 -6.55 1.14
N ALA A 38 -0.31 -6.33 0.01
CA ALA A 38 -0.82 -6.70 -1.31
C ALA A 38 -1.08 -8.20 -1.42
N MET A 39 -0.14 -9.06 -1.02
CA MET A 39 -0.32 -10.52 -1.03
C MET A 39 -1.50 -10.97 -0.17
N VAL A 40 -1.68 -10.40 1.01
CA VAL A 40 -2.79 -10.72 1.90
C VAL A 40 -4.12 -10.30 1.27
N CYS A 41 -4.19 -9.10 0.69
CA CYS A 41 -5.39 -8.64 -0.02
C CYS A 41 -5.75 -9.53 -1.21
N CYS A 42 -4.77 -9.92 -2.03
CA CYS A 42 -4.97 -10.85 -3.14
C CYS A 42 -5.49 -12.21 -2.63
N ALA A 43 -4.83 -12.79 -1.62
CA ALA A 43 -5.27 -14.05 -1.04
C ALA A 43 -6.68 -13.95 -0.45
N ALA A 44 -7.03 -12.83 0.19
CA ALA A 44 -8.35 -12.63 0.77
C ALA A 44 -9.45 -12.58 -0.31
N ILE A 45 -9.19 -11.90 -1.43
CA ILE A 45 -10.10 -11.87 -2.58
C ILE A 45 -10.25 -13.28 -3.18
N ASP A 46 -9.14 -13.99 -3.37
CA ASP A 46 -9.10 -15.29 -4.05
C ASP A 46 -9.65 -16.48 -3.24
N THR A 47 -9.69 -16.35 -1.90
CA THR A 47 -9.98 -17.48 -1.00
C THR A 47 -11.10 -17.23 0.00
N ALA A 48 -11.33 -15.97 0.38
CA ALA A 48 -12.30 -15.60 1.40
C ALA A 48 -13.45 -14.72 0.84
N GLY A 49 -13.47 -14.45 -0.48
CA GLY A 49 -14.49 -13.59 -1.09
C GLY A 49 -14.43 -12.14 -0.61
N ALA A 50 -13.25 -11.69 -0.16
CA ALA A 50 -13.05 -10.30 0.21
C ALA A 50 -13.21 -9.39 -1.02
N ALA A 51 -13.53 -8.13 -0.78
CA ALA A 51 -13.70 -7.13 -1.82
C ALA A 51 -12.81 -5.90 -1.55
N PRO A 52 -12.30 -5.24 -2.61
CA PRO A 52 -11.72 -3.93 -2.47
C PRO A 52 -12.81 -2.90 -2.13
N GLY A 53 -12.49 -1.99 -1.24
CA GLY A 53 -13.30 -0.83 -0.88
C GLY A 53 -12.46 0.44 -0.87
N LEU A 54 -13.14 1.58 -0.79
CA LEU A 54 -12.51 2.89 -0.70
C LEU A 54 -13.24 3.69 0.38
N ASP A 55 -12.51 4.06 1.42
CA ASP A 55 -12.92 5.06 2.39
C ASP A 55 -12.29 6.39 1.96
N TRP A 56 -13.05 7.48 1.95
CA TRP A 56 -12.49 8.75 1.48
C TRP A 56 -11.52 9.38 2.49
N LEU A 57 -11.70 9.09 3.79
CA LEU A 57 -10.88 9.61 4.88
C LEU A 57 -9.65 8.72 5.11
N ASP A 58 -9.85 7.41 5.05
CA ASP A 58 -8.80 6.43 5.34
C ASP A 58 -8.14 5.83 4.08
N GLY A 59 -8.73 6.00 2.91
CA GLY A 59 -8.23 5.48 1.64
C GLY A 59 -8.63 4.02 1.36
N PRO A 60 -7.81 3.28 0.58
CA PRO A 60 -8.10 1.90 0.20
C PRO A 60 -8.38 1.01 1.41
N SER A 61 -9.39 0.15 1.28
CA SER A 61 -9.85 -0.70 2.38
C SER A 61 -10.13 -2.12 1.88
N LEU A 62 -9.81 -3.11 2.69
CA LEU A 62 -10.21 -4.50 2.45
C LEU A 62 -11.53 -4.77 3.17
N LEU A 63 -12.53 -5.26 2.45
CA LEU A 63 -13.82 -5.65 3.00
C LEU A 63 -13.90 -7.17 3.11
N ILE A 64 -14.18 -7.69 4.30
CA ILE A 64 -14.40 -9.11 4.58
C ILE A 64 -15.83 -9.23 5.08
N ASN A 65 -16.67 -10.01 4.38
CA ASN A 65 -18.11 -10.10 4.65
C ASN A 65 -18.85 -8.74 4.65
N GLY A 66 -18.37 -7.78 3.83
CA GLY A 66 -18.93 -6.43 3.76
C GLY A 66 -18.45 -5.48 4.87
N GLU A 67 -17.64 -5.95 5.82
CA GLU A 67 -17.09 -5.14 6.90
C GLU A 67 -15.61 -4.83 6.68
N ARG A 68 -15.17 -3.66 7.16
CA ARG A 68 -13.77 -3.22 7.01
C ARG A 68 -12.83 -4.04 7.89
N ALA A 69 -11.78 -4.59 7.27
CA ALA A 69 -10.71 -5.30 7.95
C ALA A 69 -9.70 -4.32 8.62
N VAL A 70 -10.08 -3.74 9.75
CA VAL A 70 -9.25 -2.75 10.47
C VAL A 70 -7.98 -3.33 11.13
N ASP A 71 -7.96 -4.63 11.38
CA ASP A 71 -6.88 -5.29 12.14
C ASP A 71 -5.66 -5.71 11.30
N LEU A 72 -5.64 -5.43 9.99
CA LEU A 72 -4.57 -5.95 9.12
C LEU A 72 -3.23 -5.23 9.35
N ALA A 73 -3.23 -3.90 9.33
CA ALA A 73 -2.02 -3.09 9.44
C ALA A 73 -1.14 -3.44 10.66
N PRO A 74 -1.65 -3.49 11.90
CA PRO A 74 -0.81 -3.82 13.06
C PRO A 74 -0.21 -5.24 12.99
N ARG A 75 -0.84 -6.18 12.28
CA ARG A 75 -0.33 -7.55 12.14
C ARG A 75 0.76 -7.67 11.08
N VAL A 76 0.66 -6.89 10.01
CA VAL A 76 1.74 -6.78 9.01
C VAL A 76 2.96 -6.12 9.64
N LEU A 77 2.76 -5.07 10.45
CA LEU A 77 3.87 -4.42 11.16
C LEU A 77 4.59 -5.39 12.11
N SER A 78 3.85 -6.19 12.88
CA SER A 78 4.46 -7.20 13.76
C SER A 78 5.32 -8.22 12.98
N LEU A 79 4.90 -8.61 11.78
CA LEU A 79 5.72 -9.46 10.90
C LEU A 79 6.96 -8.74 10.36
N VAL A 80 6.84 -7.49 9.90
CA VAL A 80 7.91 -6.78 9.20
C VAL A 80 8.95 -6.17 10.15
N GLU A 81 8.49 -5.63 11.28
CA GLU A 81 9.34 -4.98 12.26
C GLU A 81 9.91 -5.97 13.27
N ASP A 82 9.05 -6.83 13.86
CA ASP A 82 9.45 -7.75 14.93
C ASP A 82 9.79 -9.16 14.42
N GLY A 83 9.49 -9.46 13.15
CA GLY A 83 9.69 -10.80 12.59
C GLY A 83 8.70 -11.84 13.12
N ASP A 84 7.63 -11.44 13.81
CA ASP A 84 6.64 -12.35 14.37
C ASP A 84 5.46 -12.59 13.40
N PRO A 85 5.35 -13.79 12.79
CA PRO A 85 4.26 -14.10 11.89
C PRO A 85 2.96 -14.50 12.61
N ALA A 86 3.00 -14.79 13.92
CA ALA A 86 1.88 -15.42 14.63
C ALA A 86 0.59 -14.56 14.61
N PRO A 87 0.62 -13.23 14.85
CA PRO A 87 -0.58 -12.41 14.82
C PRO A 87 -1.23 -12.35 13.44
N LEU A 88 -0.42 -12.33 12.37
CA LEU A 88 -0.92 -12.31 11.01
C LEU A 88 -1.51 -13.68 10.63
N ARG A 89 -0.82 -14.78 10.91
CA ARG A 89 -1.31 -16.14 10.62
C ARG A 89 -2.63 -16.43 11.34
N ALA A 90 -2.74 -16.09 12.62
CA ALA A 90 -3.97 -16.28 13.38
C ALA A 90 -5.15 -15.51 12.78
N TRP A 91 -4.92 -14.29 12.30
CA TRP A 91 -5.94 -13.48 11.65
C TRP A 91 -6.35 -14.03 10.29
N LEU A 92 -5.41 -14.47 9.45
CA LEU A 92 -5.71 -15.10 8.16
C LEU A 92 -6.64 -16.30 8.34
N VAL A 93 -6.31 -17.20 9.28
CA VAL A 93 -7.14 -18.37 9.61
C VAL A 93 -8.52 -17.96 10.11
N LYS A 94 -8.60 -16.99 11.04
CA LYS A 94 -9.87 -16.49 11.58
C LYS A 94 -10.76 -15.88 10.49
N SER A 95 -10.16 -15.17 9.55
CA SER A 95 -10.84 -14.53 8.42
C SER A 95 -11.13 -15.49 7.25
N GLY A 96 -10.77 -16.77 7.37
CA GLY A 96 -10.97 -17.77 6.31
C GLY A 96 -10.03 -17.60 5.10
N ILE A 97 -9.00 -16.77 5.21
CA ILE A 97 -8.03 -16.49 4.14
C ILE A 97 -7.00 -17.62 4.12
N ARG A 98 -6.82 -18.25 2.95
CA ARG A 98 -5.92 -19.39 2.76
C ARG A 98 -4.67 -19.00 1.97
N PRO A 99 -3.58 -18.57 2.64
CA PRO A 99 -2.34 -18.19 1.96
C PRO A 99 -1.66 -19.36 1.22
N GLU A 100 -1.99 -20.61 1.58
CA GLU A 100 -1.49 -21.82 0.94
C GLU A 100 -2.01 -22.07 -0.48
N LYS A 101 -3.04 -21.34 -0.94
CA LYS A 101 -3.51 -21.42 -2.32
C LYS A 101 -2.59 -20.55 -3.20
N PRO A 102 -2.04 -21.08 -4.32
CA PRO A 102 -1.15 -20.29 -5.17
C PRO A 102 -1.88 -19.07 -5.76
N VAL A 103 -1.33 -17.88 -5.54
CA VAL A 103 -1.79 -16.62 -6.15
C VAL A 103 -1.42 -16.65 -7.64
N ARG A 104 -2.40 -16.43 -8.53
CA ARG A 104 -2.11 -16.25 -9.96
C ARG A 104 -1.69 -14.80 -10.19
N LEU A 105 -0.40 -14.60 -10.49
CA LEU A 105 0.09 -13.33 -11.02
C LEU A 105 -0.27 -13.28 -12.51
N VAL A 106 -1.06 -12.29 -12.93
CA VAL A 106 -1.42 -12.02 -14.33
C VAL A 106 -0.65 -10.84 -14.87
#